data_AF-A0A645E2W0-F1
#
_entry.id   AF-A0A645E2W0-F1
#
_cell.length_a   1.000
_cell.length_b   1.000
_cell.length_c   1.000
_cell.angle_alpha   90.00
_cell.angle_beta   90.00
_cell.angle_gamma   90.00
#
_symmetry.space_group_name_H-M   'P 1'
#
loop_
_entity.id
_entity.type
_entity.pdbx_description
1 polymer ?
#
loop_
_entity_poly.entity_id
_entity_poly.type
_entity_poly.pdbx_seq_one_letter_code
_entity_poly.pdbx_strand_id
1 'polypeptide(L)'
;MQNVGATLPARDQVDAYLIDELTSLGKKGTIIRNETNTTQFPLGGPGNFKSGSKPLDTDNDGMPDEFEDKWKLNKNDATDALKRASNGYTNLENYAFSLEYPEAYK
;
A
#
# COMPACT_ATOMS: atom_id res chain seq x y z
N MET A 1 -20.14 -18.65 -2.34
CA MET A 1 -19.05 -17.82 -2.92
C MET A 1 -18.46 -16.80 -1.92
N GLN A 2 -18.77 -16.87 -0.61
CA GLN A 2 -18.36 -15.80 0.32
C GLN A 2 -16.85 -15.79 0.63
N ASN A 3 -16.17 -16.94 0.59
CA ASN A 3 -14.76 -17.06 1.03
C ASN A 3 -13.85 -17.80 0.03
N VAL A 4 -14.00 -17.56 -1.28
CA VAL A 4 -13.16 -18.23 -2.32
C VAL A 4 -12.30 -17.19 -3.04
N GLY A 5 -10.99 -17.42 -3.09
CA GLY A 5 -10.00 -16.53 -3.72
C GLY A 5 -9.36 -15.54 -2.74
N ALA A 6 -8.64 -14.54 -3.26
CA ALA A 6 -8.07 -13.47 -2.46
C ALA A 6 -9.20 -12.60 -1.87
N THR A 7 -9.52 -12.80 -0.59
CA THR A 7 -10.60 -12.08 0.12
C THR A 7 -10.12 -11.33 1.36
N LEU A 8 -8.80 -11.29 1.61
CA LEU A 8 -8.23 -10.59 2.75
C LEU A 8 -7.88 -9.14 2.38
N PRO A 9 -8.23 -8.13 3.22
CA PRO A 9 -9.11 -8.20 4.40
C PRO A 9 -10.61 -8.19 4.05
N ALA A 10 -10.98 -7.73 2.86
CA ALA A 10 -12.33 -7.77 2.30
C ALA A 10 -12.26 -7.61 0.78
N ARG A 11 -13.30 -8.05 0.07
CA ARG A 11 -13.51 -7.77 -1.35
C ARG A 11 -13.48 -6.27 -1.61
N ASP A 12 -12.74 -5.83 -2.61
CA ASP A 12 -12.76 -4.43 -3.03
C ASP A 12 -13.84 -4.18 -4.10
N GLN A 13 -13.90 -2.95 -4.61
CA GLN A 13 -14.86 -2.56 -5.64
C GLN A 13 -14.64 -3.35 -6.95
N VAL A 14 -13.39 -3.70 -7.26
CA VAL A 14 -13.02 -4.43 -8.48
C VAL A 14 -13.50 -5.86 -8.38
N ASP A 15 -13.28 -6.51 -7.23
CA ASP A 15 -13.77 -7.86 -6.97
C ASP A 15 -15.29 -7.95 -7.08
N ALA A 16 -16.00 -6.96 -6.52
CA ALA A 16 -17.46 -6.91 -6.56
C ALA A 16 -17.98 -6.80 -7.99
N TYR A 17 -17.35 -5.97 -8.82
CA TYR A 17 -17.68 -5.84 -10.24
C TYR A 17 -17.45 -7.15 -11.00
N LEU A 18 -16.30 -7.80 -10.82
CA LEU A 18 -15.98 -9.05 -11.51
C LEU A 18 -16.95 -10.18 -11.13
N ILE A 19 -17.38 -10.24 -9.87
CA ILE A 19 -18.39 -11.20 -9.41
C ILE A 19 -19.76 -10.89 -10.05
N ASP A 20 -20.16 -9.63 -10.13
CA ASP A 20 -21.42 -9.23 -10.76
C ASP A 20 -21.44 -9.59 -12.26
N GLU A 21 -20.35 -9.32 -12.98
CA GLU A 21 -20.21 -9.72 -14.39
C GLU A 21 -20.26 -11.25 -14.55
N LEU A 22 -19.52 -11.99 -13.73
CA LEU A 22 -19.47 -13.45 -13.77
C LEU A 22 -20.83 -14.09 -13.44
N THR A 23 -21.51 -13.60 -12.40
CA THR A 23 -22.82 -14.12 -11.96
C THR A 23 -23.96 -13.73 -12.91
N SER A 24 -23.75 -12.74 -13.78
CA SER A 24 -24.70 -12.43 -14.86
C SER A 24 -24.77 -13.51 -15.95
N LEU A 25 -23.82 -14.46 -15.96
CA LEU A 25 -23.69 -15.50 -16.98
C LEU A 25 -23.62 -14.92 -18.40
N GLY A 26 -22.92 -13.79 -18.56
CA GLY A 26 -22.73 -13.13 -19.86
C GLY A 26 -23.92 -12.29 -20.34
N LYS A 27 -24.92 -12.05 -19.49
CA LYS A 27 -25.99 -11.07 -19.77
C LYS A 27 -25.49 -9.64 -19.65
N LYS A 28 -24.52 -9.43 -18.77
CA LYS A 28 -23.73 -8.19 -18.69
C LYS A 28 -22.41 -8.42 -19.43
N GLY A 29 -21.87 -7.36 -19.99
CA GLY A 29 -20.65 -7.40 -20.77
C GLY A 29 -20.62 -6.33 -21.85
N THR A 30 -19.43 -5.78 -22.10
CA THR A 30 -19.19 -4.81 -23.17
C THR A 30 -17.74 -4.90 -23.63
N ILE A 31 -17.46 -4.39 -24.82
CA ILE A 31 -16.10 -4.31 -25.33
C ILE A 31 -15.46 -3.05 -24.74
N ILE A 32 -14.52 -3.24 -23.82
CA ILE A 32 -13.73 -2.15 -23.25
C ILE A 32 -12.70 -1.70 -24.29
N ARG A 33 -12.91 -0.50 -24.83
CA ARG A 33 -11.95 0.18 -25.71
C ARG A 33 -11.15 1.25 -24.97
N ASN A 34 -11.72 1.77 -23.89
CA ASN A 34 -11.08 2.74 -23.01
C ASN A 34 -11.44 2.41 -21.56
N GLU A 35 -10.43 2.08 -20.76
CA GLU A 35 -10.56 1.72 -19.34
C GLU A 35 -10.96 2.90 -18.45
N THR A 36 -10.84 4.14 -18.92
CA THR A 36 -11.32 5.33 -18.19
C THR A 36 -12.75 5.70 -18.52
N ASN A 37 -13.33 5.09 -19.56
CA ASN A 37 -14.71 5.38 -19.96
C ASN A 37 -15.70 4.61 -19.09
N THR A 38 -16.34 5.31 -18.15
CA THR A 38 -17.31 4.74 -17.20
C THR A 38 -18.56 4.15 -17.84
N THR A 39 -18.86 4.48 -19.10
CA THR A 39 -19.95 3.84 -19.85
C THR A 39 -19.60 2.45 -20.37
N GLN A 40 -18.30 2.17 -20.56
CA GLN A 40 -17.80 0.85 -20.97
C GLN A 40 -17.25 0.06 -19.77
N PHE A 41 -16.65 0.75 -18.81
CA PHE A 41 -16.07 0.12 -17.63
C PHE A 41 -16.48 0.91 -16.39
N PRO A 42 -17.51 0.46 -15.65
CA PRO A 42 -18.07 1.22 -14.53
C PRO A 42 -17.08 1.63 -13.44
N LEU A 43 -15.95 0.91 -13.31
CA LEU A 43 -14.88 1.24 -12.38
C LEU A 43 -14.04 2.44 -12.83
N GLY A 44 -13.95 2.69 -14.14
CA GLY A 44 -13.23 3.84 -14.72
C GLY A 44 -11.74 3.87 -14.40
N GLY A 45 -11.14 2.71 -14.06
CA GLY A 45 -9.76 2.60 -13.60
C GLY A 45 -9.56 1.41 -12.64
N PRO A 46 -8.43 1.35 -11.92
CA PRO A 46 -8.06 0.20 -11.09
C PRO A 46 -8.86 0.07 -9.78
N GLY A 47 -9.95 0.83 -9.62
CA GLY A 47 -10.77 0.86 -8.40
C GLY A 47 -10.22 1.83 -7.34
N ASN A 48 -10.96 1.91 -6.24
CA ASN A 48 -10.61 2.77 -5.11
C ASN A 48 -9.79 2.00 -4.09
N PHE A 49 -8.61 2.53 -3.75
CA PHE A 49 -7.77 2.00 -2.69
C PHE A 49 -8.07 2.74 -1.38
N LYS A 50 -8.20 1.99 -0.29
CA LYS A 50 -8.23 2.59 1.04
C LYS A 50 -6.80 3.02 1.41
N SER A 51 -6.49 4.28 1.22
CA SER A 51 -5.24 4.85 1.74
C SER A 51 -5.28 4.87 3.26
N GLY A 52 -4.24 4.34 3.90
CA GLY A 52 -4.01 4.53 5.33
C GLY A 52 -3.54 5.95 5.63
N SER A 53 -3.58 6.36 6.90
CA SER A 53 -2.86 7.56 7.32
C SER A 53 -1.37 7.25 7.29
N LYS A 54 -0.60 7.99 6.48
CA LYS A 54 0.86 7.90 6.57
C LYS A 54 1.32 8.46 7.93
N PRO A 55 2.33 7.85 8.57
CA PRO A 55 3.03 8.47 9.69
C PRO A 55 3.61 9.83 9.29
N LEU A 56 3.85 10.69 10.28
CA LEU A 56 4.56 11.94 10.05
C LEU A 56 6.03 11.63 9.75
N ASP A 57 6.55 12.26 8.71
CA ASP A 57 7.93 12.22 8.24
C ASP A 57 8.27 13.69 7.91
N THR A 58 9.01 14.33 8.81
CA THR A 58 9.23 15.78 8.82
C THR A 58 10.21 16.21 7.73
N ASP A 59 11.26 15.44 7.47
CA ASP A 59 12.27 15.77 6.47
C ASP A 59 12.08 15.05 5.11
N ASN A 60 11.05 14.20 5.02
CA ASN A 60 10.62 13.46 3.83
C ASN A 60 11.70 12.51 3.29
N ASP A 61 12.44 11.88 4.19
CA ASP A 61 13.50 10.93 3.85
C ASP A 61 13.01 9.47 3.74
N GLY A 62 11.74 9.23 4.09
CA GLY A 62 11.09 7.93 4.03
C GLY A 62 11.03 7.20 5.37
N MET A 63 11.60 7.74 6.45
CA MET A 63 11.48 7.26 7.82
C MET A 63 10.47 8.10 8.61
N PRO A 64 9.57 7.49 9.39
CA PRO A 64 8.70 8.23 10.31
C PRO A 64 9.45 8.85 11.49
N ASP A 65 9.03 10.03 11.93
CA ASP A 65 9.56 10.72 13.11
C ASP A 65 9.57 9.82 14.37
N GLU A 66 8.55 8.96 14.53
CA GLU A 66 8.46 8.02 15.66
C GLU A 66 9.57 6.96 15.65
N PHE A 67 9.95 6.49 14.45
CA PHE A 67 11.06 5.56 14.29
C PHE A 67 12.37 6.28 14.62
N GLU A 68 12.56 7.47 14.07
CA GLU A 68 13.76 8.25 14.30
C GLU A 68 13.96 8.61 15.77
N ASP A 69 12.91 9.06 16.47
CA ASP A 69 12.97 9.38 17.90
C ASP A 69 13.36 8.13 18.74
N LYS A 70 12.89 6.94 18.35
CA LYS A 70 13.23 5.67 19.01
C LYS A 70 14.68 5.25 18.79
N TRP A 71 15.20 5.49 17.59
CA TRP A 71 16.57 5.14 17.18
C TRP A 71 17.57 6.28 17.39
N LYS A 72 17.15 7.40 18.01
CA LYS A 72 17.95 8.60 18.27
C LYS A 72 18.54 9.23 17.01
N LEU A 73 17.78 9.18 15.94
CA LEU A 73 18.04 9.83 14.66
C LEU A 73 17.51 11.27 14.69
N ASN A 74 17.76 12.04 13.64
CA ASN A 74 17.38 13.44 13.56
C ASN A 74 16.35 13.67 12.46
N LYS A 75 15.08 13.73 12.87
CA LYS A 75 13.89 14.02 12.04
C LYS A 75 13.86 15.33 11.23
N ASN A 76 14.94 16.10 11.27
CA ASN A 76 15.09 17.31 10.47
C ASN A 76 16.31 17.22 9.54
N ASP A 77 16.95 16.06 9.43
CA ASP A 77 18.16 15.81 8.64
C ASP A 77 18.01 14.55 7.78
N ALA A 78 17.35 14.70 6.63
CA ALA A 78 17.14 13.66 5.63
C ALA A 78 18.41 12.94 5.14
N THR A 79 19.61 13.43 5.48
CA THR A 79 20.85 12.73 5.14
C THR A 79 21.12 11.55 6.05
N ASP A 80 20.47 11.48 7.22
CA ASP A 80 20.69 10.42 8.18
C ASP A 80 20.02 9.10 7.79
N ALA A 81 18.94 9.08 7.00
CA ALA A 81 18.43 7.91 6.29
C ALA A 81 19.54 7.10 5.60
N LEU A 82 20.48 7.80 4.95
CA LEU A 82 21.56 7.19 4.18
C LEU A 82 22.80 6.87 5.02
N LYS A 83 22.89 7.34 6.27
CA LYS A 83 24.01 7.04 7.16
C LYS A 83 23.96 5.56 7.55
N ARG A 84 25.12 4.91 7.57
CA ARG A 84 25.22 3.53 8.04
C ARG A 84 25.17 3.48 9.55
N ALA A 85 24.28 2.65 10.07
CA ALA A 85 24.25 2.23 11.45
C ALA A 85 25.40 1.25 11.76
N SER A 86 25.61 0.99 13.05
CA SER A 86 26.66 0.10 13.55
C SER A 86 26.54 -1.36 13.07
N ASN A 87 25.34 -1.77 12.65
CA ASN A 87 25.07 -3.10 12.10
C ASN A 87 25.41 -3.24 10.61
N GLY A 88 25.90 -2.18 9.96
CA GLY A 88 26.35 -2.20 8.57
C GLY A 88 25.29 -1.85 7.52
N TYR A 89 24.03 -1.66 7.94
CA TYR A 89 22.91 -1.20 7.10
C TYR A 89 22.67 0.29 7.26
N THR A 90 22.01 0.92 6.28
CA THR A 90 21.55 2.31 6.41
C THR A 90 20.39 2.42 7.40
N ASN A 91 20.14 3.61 7.93
CA ASN A 91 18.99 3.83 8.80
C ASN A 91 17.66 3.56 8.07
N LEU A 92 17.59 3.91 6.78
CA LEU A 92 16.44 3.60 5.93
C LEU A 92 16.23 2.09 5.75
N GLU A 93 17.30 1.31 5.57
CA GLU A 93 17.21 -0.15 5.51
C GLU A 93 16.75 -0.74 6.85
N ASN A 94 17.24 -0.21 7.97
CA ASN A 94 16.78 -0.63 9.30
C ASN A 94 15.30 -0.30 9.52
N TYR A 95 14.81 0.84 9.01
CA TYR A 95 13.39 1.14 9.01
C TYR A 95 12.61 0.12 8.18
N ALA A 96 13.03 -0.17 6.95
CA ALA A 96 12.38 -1.17 6.10
C ALA A 96 12.33 -2.55 6.78
N PHE A 97 13.43 -2.98 7.40
CA PHE A 97 13.46 -4.24 8.16
C PHE A 97 12.57 -4.21 9.39
N SER A 98 12.38 -3.06 10.04
CA SER A 98 11.48 -2.96 11.19
C SER A 98 10.00 -3.16 10.81
N LEU A 99 9.62 -2.86 9.56
CA LEU A 99 8.27 -3.10 9.05
C LEU A 99 8.05 -4.59 8.73
N GLU A 100 9.08 -5.27 8.24
CA GLU A 100 9.02 -6.69 7.89
C GLU A 100 9.19 -7.62 9.12
N TYR A 101 10.08 -7.23 10.04
CA TYR A 101 10.46 -8.00 11.23
C TYR A 101 10.30 -7.18 12.52
N PRO A 102 9.08 -6.77 12.90
CA PRO A 102 8.85 -5.86 14.02
C PRO A 102 9.36 -6.40 15.36
N GLU A 103 9.40 -7.73 15.54
CA GLU A 103 9.93 -8.37 16.75
C GLU A 103 11.45 -8.27 16.89
N ALA A 104 12.18 -8.15 15.77
CA ALA A 104 13.64 -8.04 15.76
C ALA A 104 14.14 -6.59 15.93
N TYR A 105 13.27 -5.60 15.75
CA TYR A 105 13.57 -4.16 15.76
C TYR A 105 12.78 -3.39 16.85
N LYS A 106 12.48 -4.08 17.96
CA LYS A 106 11.80 -3.52 19.14
C LYS A 106 12.64 -2.56 19.96
#